data_AF-A0A849ETX0-F1
#
_entry.id   AF-A0A849ETX0-F1
#
_cell.length_a   1.000
_cell.length_b   1.000
_cell.length_c   1.000
_cell.angle_alpha   90.00
_cell.angle_beta   90.00
_cell.angle_gamma   90.00
#
_symmetry.space_group_name_H-M   'P 1'
#
loop_
_entity.id
_entity.type
_entity.pdbx_description
1 polymer ?
#
loop_
_entity_poly.entity_id
_entity_poly.type
_entity_poly.pdbx_seq_one_letter_code
_entity_poly.pdbx_strand_id
1 'polypeptide(L)'
;MGTAHINAILQTILFNRSPGQSVASPGPAGELDRTIYTRGTSNAAALASRWANFLFDVIQQLRSQPGTSLPPEYDVVLLKTLLVHGADWAVAGALYTSILKNDQNSRTFKDYVGRLLGYGSADVAKALVCTDQRATVLGVGKLDDGEGHEFLLPLPPSLSAITEKRRLTITLAWITPVNSRHQGYRIAHLWFNPKNNLAPTRMEADHRAVQRGTVQHEVLEGAKAVDFQDGDTITIKVSCRADAGDIPEPIRYSLAVTLEVAEGIDIPIYQEVRDRLRVPVPVQSGGRV
;
A
#
# COMPACT_ATOMS: atom_id res chain seq x y z
N MET A 1 30.12 16.10 -5.03
CA MET A 1 30.28 17.56 -5.23
C MET A 1 29.31 18.26 -4.30
N GLY A 2 29.79 18.74 -3.15
CA GLY A 2 28.99 19.49 -2.20
C GLY A 2 29.20 20.98 -2.42
N THR A 3 28.30 21.63 -3.14
CA THR A 3 28.22 23.09 -3.15
C THR A 3 27.23 23.52 -2.07
N ALA A 4 27.69 23.51 -0.82
CA ALA A 4 27.00 24.21 0.26
C ALA A 4 27.21 25.71 0.03
N HIS A 5 26.37 26.31 -0.81
CA HIS A 5 26.32 27.77 -0.94
C HIS A 5 25.70 28.32 0.34
N ILE A 6 26.57 28.80 1.24
CA ILE A 6 26.25 29.29 2.58
C ILE A 6 25.27 30.49 2.54
N ASN A 7 25.06 31.09 1.35
CA ASN A 7 24.20 32.24 1.11
C ASN A 7 23.07 31.98 0.09
N ALA A 8 22.80 30.73 -0.30
CA ALA A 8 21.71 30.45 -1.24
C ALA A 8 20.36 30.56 -0.53
N ILE A 9 19.59 31.60 -0.86
CA ILE A 9 18.19 31.73 -0.43
C ILE A 9 17.32 31.02 -1.47
N LEU A 10 16.67 29.93 -1.06
CA LEU A 10 15.64 29.30 -1.87
C LEU A 10 14.38 30.18 -1.85
N GLN A 11 14.19 31.00 -2.89
CA GLN A 11 12.94 31.72 -3.09
C GLN A 11 11.96 30.87 -3.89
N THR A 12 10.84 30.52 -3.26
CA THR A 12 9.75 29.80 -3.95
C THR A 12 8.89 30.82 -4.68
N ILE A 13 8.96 30.84 -6.00
CA ILE A 13 8.11 31.70 -6.83
C ILE A 13 6.78 30.99 -7.07
N LEU A 14 5.68 31.65 -6.69
CA LEU A 14 4.32 31.19 -6.98
C LEU A 14 3.97 31.55 -8.42
N PHE A 15 3.74 30.53 -9.24
CA PHE A 15 3.25 30.69 -10.61
C PHE A 15 1.80 30.23 -10.66
N ASN A 16 0.93 31.09 -11.18
CA ASN A 16 -0.50 30.81 -11.36
C ASN A 16 -0.82 30.28 -12.77
N ARG A 17 0.22 29.89 -13.52
CA ARG A 17 0.15 29.36 -14.89
C ARG A 17 0.48 27.87 -14.87
N SER A 18 0.07 27.16 -15.91
CA SER A 18 0.45 25.76 -16.12
C SER A 18 1.97 25.58 -16.04
N PRO A 19 2.48 24.46 -15.49
CA PRO A 19 1.74 23.28 -15.02
C PRO A 19 1.26 23.39 -13.56
N GLY A 20 0.25 22.60 -13.19
CA GLY A 20 -0.30 22.52 -11.82
C GLY A 20 -1.72 21.97 -11.80
N GLN A 21 -2.33 21.88 -10.62
CA GLN A 21 -3.76 21.61 -10.49
C GLN A 21 -4.52 22.91 -10.82
N SER A 22 -5.44 22.83 -11.79
CA SER A 22 -6.37 23.93 -12.10
C SER A 22 -7.40 24.04 -10.97
N VAL A 23 -7.51 25.23 -10.39
CA VAL A 23 -8.41 25.53 -9.27
C VAL A 23 -9.18 26.81 -9.56
N ALA A 24 -10.42 26.90 -9.05
CA ALA A 24 -11.21 28.11 -9.13
C ALA A 24 -10.51 29.25 -8.37
N SER A 25 -10.59 30.47 -8.91
CA SER A 25 -9.98 31.65 -8.29
C SER A 25 -10.85 32.87 -8.51
N PRO A 26 -11.04 33.72 -7.49
CA PRO A 26 -11.82 34.94 -7.66
C PRO A 26 -11.17 35.84 -8.71
N GLY A 27 -11.95 36.32 -9.67
CA GLY A 27 -11.52 37.33 -10.60
C GLY A 27 -11.63 38.75 -10.05
N PRO A 28 -10.81 39.70 -10.53
CA PRO A 28 -10.87 41.09 -10.05
C PRO A 28 -12.21 41.78 -10.35
N ALA A 29 -12.99 41.28 -11.31
CA ALA A 29 -14.32 41.78 -11.66
C ALA A 29 -15.45 40.82 -11.26
N GLY A 30 -15.16 39.78 -10.47
CA GLY A 30 -16.16 38.78 -10.06
C GLY A 30 -16.45 37.71 -11.13
N GLU A 31 -15.49 37.44 -12.01
CA GLU A 31 -15.58 36.38 -13.02
C GLU A 31 -15.89 35.02 -12.37
N LEU A 32 -16.95 34.36 -12.84
CA LEU A 32 -17.47 33.11 -12.26
C LEU A 32 -16.74 31.85 -12.76
N ASP A 33 -15.99 31.96 -13.85
CA ASP A 33 -15.32 30.87 -14.56
C ASP A 33 -13.78 30.98 -14.51
N ARG A 34 -13.25 31.92 -13.72
CA ARG A 34 -11.81 32.12 -13.62
C ARG A 34 -11.13 30.95 -12.90
N THR A 35 -10.09 30.43 -13.54
CA THR A 35 -9.21 29.40 -12.97
C THR A 35 -7.75 29.84 -12.93
N ILE A 36 -7.01 29.36 -11.94
CA ILE A 36 -5.54 29.47 -11.86
C ILE A 36 -4.93 28.10 -11.64
N TYR A 37 -3.63 27.97 -11.87
CA TYR A 37 -2.88 26.75 -11.59
C TYR A 37 -2.12 26.88 -10.27
N THR A 38 -2.23 25.86 -9.41
CA THR A 38 -1.50 25.82 -8.13
C THR A 38 -0.81 24.47 -7.94
N ARG A 39 0.18 24.44 -7.04
CA ARG A 39 0.95 23.24 -6.70
C ARG A 39 1.43 23.33 -5.25
N GLY A 40 1.51 22.18 -4.60
CA GLY A 40 1.96 22.08 -3.21
C GLY A 40 1.35 20.89 -2.50
N THR A 41 1.68 20.73 -1.21
CA THR A 41 1.14 19.67 -0.37
C THR A 41 -0.37 19.79 -0.17
N SER A 42 -0.93 21.01 -0.14
CA SER A 42 -2.38 21.23 -0.11
C SER A 42 -3.09 20.67 -1.34
N ASN A 43 -2.51 20.84 -2.54
CA ASN A 43 -3.04 20.25 -3.77
C ASN A 43 -2.95 18.71 -3.73
N ALA A 44 -1.82 18.16 -3.27
CA ALA A 44 -1.66 16.72 -3.11
C ALA A 44 -2.69 16.14 -2.12
N ALA A 45 -2.96 16.81 -1.01
CA ALA A 45 -4.00 16.42 -0.04
C ALA A 45 -5.41 16.48 -0.65
N ALA A 46 -5.72 17.49 -1.45
CA ALA A 46 -6.99 17.59 -2.17
C ALA A 46 -7.17 16.42 -3.17
N LEU A 47 -6.11 16.08 -3.92
CA LEU A 47 -6.11 14.93 -4.82
C LEU A 47 -6.31 13.61 -4.07
N ALA A 48 -5.59 13.40 -2.97
CA ALA A 48 -5.76 12.21 -2.13
C ALA A 48 -7.19 12.09 -1.57
N SER A 49 -7.80 13.20 -1.16
CA SER A 49 -9.19 13.24 -0.67
C SER A 49 -10.18 12.87 -1.78
N ARG A 50 -9.99 13.39 -3.00
CA ARG A 50 -10.79 13.00 -4.16
C ARG A 50 -10.65 11.51 -4.48
N TRP A 51 -9.44 10.98 -4.40
CA TRP A 51 -9.16 9.57 -4.59
C TRP A 51 -9.82 8.68 -3.53
N ALA A 52 -9.84 9.11 -2.27
CA ALA A 52 -10.57 8.42 -1.21
C ALA A 52 -12.07 8.34 -1.50
N ASN A 53 -12.67 9.42 -2.03
CA ASN A 53 -14.08 9.40 -2.43
C ASN A 53 -14.34 8.37 -3.55
N PHE A 54 -13.49 8.34 -4.58
CA PHE A 54 -13.61 7.35 -5.66
C PHE A 54 -13.45 5.91 -5.13
N LEU A 55 -12.48 5.67 -4.26
CA LEU A 55 -12.28 4.38 -3.60
C LEU A 55 -13.50 3.97 -2.77
N PHE A 56 -14.16 4.92 -2.10
CA PHE A 56 -15.38 4.66 -1.35
C PHE A 56 -16.50 4.16 -2.26
N ASP A 57 -16.72 4.81 -3.40
CA ASP A 57 -17.70 4.35 -4.40
C ASP A 57 -17.41 2.93 -4.90
N VAL A 58 -16.12 2.59 -5.08
CA VAL A 58 -15.71 1.23 -5.48
C VAL A 58 -15.95 0.21 -4.37
N ILE A 59 -15.66 0.54 -3.12
CA ILE A 59 -15.99 -0.33 -1.97
C ILE A 59 -17.50 -0.58 -1.91
N GLN A 60 -18.32 0.45 -2.14
CA GLN A 60 -19.79 0.31 -2.21
C GLN A 60 -20.24 -0.63 -3.34
N GLN A 61 -19.59 -0.55 -4.51
CA GLN A 61 -19.86 -1.49 -5.61
C GLN A 61 -19.46 -2.92 -5.25
N LEU A 62 -18.29 -3.12 -4.63
CA LEU A 62 -17.86 -4.45 -4.18
C LEU A 62 -18.83 -5.06 -3.15
N ARG A 63 -19.37 -4.26 -2.23
CA ARG A 63 -20.40 -4.69 -1.27
C ARG A 63 -21.68 -5.20 -1.92
N SER A 64 -22.01 -4.72 -3.11
CA SER A 64 -23.19 -5.18 -3.86
C SER A 64 -22.99 -6.54 -4.53
N GLN A 65 -21.76 -7.05 -4.58
CA GLN A 65 -21.45 -8.34 -5.22
C GLN A 65 -21.80 -9.53 -4.31
N PRO A 66 -22.39 -10.61 -4.85
CA PRO A 66 -22.70 -11.80 -4.08
C PRO A 66 -21.45 -12.44 -3.46
N GLY A 67 -21.53 -12.79 -2.17
CA GLY A 67 -20.46 -13.46 -1.44
C GLY A 67 -19.37 -12.54 -0.90
N THR A 68 -19.48 -11.22 -1.11
CA THR A 68 -18.56 -10.24 -0.54
C THR A 68 -19.05 -9.74 0.82
N SER A 69 -18.24 -9.89 1.86
CA SER A 69 -18.50 -9.32 3.18
C SER A 69 -17.44 -8.27 3.49
N LEU A 70 -17.80 -6.99 3.32
CA LEU A 70 -16.96 -5.85 3.67
C LEU A 70 -17.78 -4.90 4.56
N PRO A 71 -17.89 -5.15 5.87
CA PRO A 71 -18.74 -4.33 6.73
C PRO A 71 -18.33 -2.84 6.75
N PRO A 72 -19.28 -1.87 6.87
CA PRO A 72 -18.98 -0.43 6.88
C PRO A 72 -18.01 0.03 7.98
N GLU A 73 -17.94 -0.67 9.12
CA GLU A 73 -17.02 -0.34 10.21
C GLU A 73 -15.53 -0.45 9.82
N TYR A 74 -15.22 -1.04 8.65
CA TYR A 74 -13.87 -1.12 8.10
C TYR A 74 -13.55 -0.03 7.07
N ASP A 75 -14.47 0.88 6.74
CA ASP A 75 -14.29 1.88 5.68
C ASP A 75 -13.02 2.70 5.84
N VAL A 76 -12.76 3.20 7.04
CA VAL A 76 -11.58 4.04 7.32
C VAL A 76 -10.29 3.29 7.02
N VAL A 77 -10.18 2.03 7.46
CA VAL A 77 -8.97 1.22 7.24
C VAL A 77 -8.88 0.71 5.81
N LEU A 78 -10.00 0.38 5.16
CA LEU A 78 -10.05 0.01 3.74
C LEU A 78 -9.57 1.16 2.86
N LEU A 79 -10.10 2.38 3.05
CA LEU A 79 -9.69 3.56 2.30
C LEU A 79 -8.20 3.86 2.51
N LYS A 80 -7.73 3.81 3.77
CA LYS A 80 -6.32 4.01 4.10
C LYS A 80 -5.41 2.99 3.43
N THR A 81 -5.81 1.71 3.44
CA THR A 81 -5.09 0.62 2.76
C THR A 81 -5.04 0.87 1.25
N LEU A 82 -6.18 1.11 0.61
CA LEU A 82 -6.28 1.22 -0.84
C LEU A 82 -5.59 2.46 -1.41
N LEU A 83 -5.61 3.59 -0.69
CA LEU A 83 -4.87 4.80 -1.07
C LEU A 83 -3.36 4.56 -1.17
N VAL A 84 -2.82 3.67 -0.34
CA VAL A 84 -1.39 3.34 -0.31
C VAL A 84 -1.08 2.14 -1.21
N HIS A 85 -2.04 1.24 -1.44
CA HIS A 85 -1.77 -0.05 -2.08
C HIS A 85 -1.18 0.06 -3.48
N GLY A 86 -1.62 1.04 -4.28
CA GLY A 86 -1.08 1.30 -5.60
C GLY A 86 0.10 2.28 -5.60
N ALA A 87 0.56 2.75 -4.45
CA ALA A 87 1.67 3.68 -4.39
C ALA A 87 2.98 2.98 -4.75
N ASP A 88 3.82 3.68 -5.51
CA ASP A 88 5.16 3.23 -5.82
C ASP A 88 6.10 4.44 -6.01
N TRP A 89 7.41 4.20 -5.92
CA TRP A 89 8.40 5.27 -6.09
C TRP A 89 8.62 5.68 -7.55
N ALA A 90 8.16 4.89 -8.53
CA ALA A 90 8.35 5.07 -9.97
C ALA A 90 9.71 5.72 -10.35
N VAL A 91 9.64 6.71 -11.25
CA VAL A 91 10.77 7.52 -11.74
C VAL A 91 11.38 8.35 -10.61
N ALA A 92 10.61 8.75 -9.60
CA ALA A 92 11.11 9.55 -8.48
C ALA A 92 12.16 8.76 -7.66
N GLY A 93 11.94 7.47 -7.41
CA GLY A 93 12.90 6.62 -6.70
C GLY A 93 14.26 6.57 -7.41
N ALA A 94 14.26 6.37 -8.73
CA ALA A 94 15.49 6.37 -9.54
C ALA A 94 16.17 7.75 -9.54
N LEU A 95 15.40 8.83 -9.69
CA LEU A 95 15.91 10.20 -9.67
C LEU A 95 16.60 10.53 -8.35
N TYR A 96 15.92 10.31 -7.22
CA TYR A 96 16.49 10.59 -5.89
C TYR A 96 17.71 9.71 -5.61
N THR A 97 17.69 8.45 -6.06
CA THR A 97 18.86 7.56 -5.99
C THR A 97 20.05 8.16 -6.73
N SER A 98 19.85 8.62 -7.97
CA SER A 98 20.93 9.17 -8.80
C SER A 98 21.56 10.44 -8.22
N ILE A 99 20.81 11.23 -7.45
CA ILE A 99 21.23 12.52 -6.91
C ILE A 99 21.80 12.39 -5.49
N LEU A 100 21.15 11.60 -4.63
CA LEU A 100 21.38 11.61 -3.18
C LEU A 100 22.16 10.38 -2.67
N LYS A 101 22.19 9.28 -3.42
CA LYS A 101 22.88 8.06 -2.98
C LYS A 101 24.39 8.19 -3.16
N ASN A 102 25.14 7.78 -2.15
CA ASN A 102 26.60 7.73 -2.16
C ASN A 102 27.11 6.58 -1.27
N ASP A 103 28.42 6.37 -1.25
CA ASP A 103 29.03 5.25 -0.52
C ASP A 103 28.78 5.29 0.99
N GLN A 104 28.62 6.49 1.57
CA GLN A 104 28.40 6.66 3.01
C GLN A 104 26.97 6.28 3.43
N ASN A 105 25.97 6.54 2.58
CA ASN A 105 24.56 6.31 2.89
C ASN A 105 23.94 5.09 2.21
N SER A 106 24.67 4.39 1.33
CA SER A 106 24.14 3.30 0.49
C SER A 106 23.33 2.24 1.26
N ARG A 107 23.79 1.87 2.47
CA ARG A 107 23.15 0.85 3.32
C ARG A 107 21.82 1.30 3.96
N THR A 108 21.67 2.59 4.22
CA THR A 108 20.49 3.19 4.86
C THR A 108 19.68 4.07 3.91
N PHE A 109 20.06 4.09 2.63
CA PHE A 109 19.52 5.02 1.65
C PHE A 109 18.01 4.92 1.50
N LYS A 110 17.45 3.70 1.52
CA LYS A 110 16.00 3.46 1.45
C LYS A 110 15.24 4.06 2.64
N ASP A 111 15.81 3.97 3.84
CA ASP A 111 15.23 4.62 5.04
C ASP A 111 15.28 6.15 4.93
N TYR A 112 16.37 6.69 4.39
CA TYR A 112 16.53 8.12 4.18
C TYR A 112 15.57 8.67 3.12
N VAL A 113 15.57 8.09 1.91
CA VAL A 113 14.72 8.55 0.80
C VAL A 113 13.24 8.31 1.07
N GLY A 114 12.90 7.25 1.82
CA GLY A 114 11.53 6.98 2.25
C GLY A 114 10.93 8.07 3.14
N ARG A 115 11.75 8.87 3.84
CA ARG A 115 11.26 10.05 4.60
C ARG A 115 10.85 11.20 3.68
N LEU A 116 11.34 11.23 2.45
CA LEU A 116 11.03 12.26 1.45
C LEU A 116 9.85 11.82 0.56
N LEU A 117 9.86 10.55 0.14
CA LEU A 117 8.87 10.01 -0.79
C LEU A 117 7.68 9.33 -0.11
N GLY A 118 7.80 8.98 1.17
CA GLY A 118 6.85 8.04 1.80
C GLY A 118 6.82 6.72 1.05
N TYR A 119 5.61 6.24 0.75
CA TYR A 119 5.37 5.09 -0.12
C TYR A 119 5.35 5.45 -1.61
N GLY A 120 5.52 6.73 -1.95
CA GLY A 120 5.47 7.22 -3.33
C GLY A 120 4.12 7.82 -3.70
N SER A 121 3.86 7.95 -5.00
CA SER A 121 2.65 8.59 -5.52
C SER A 121 1.50 7.60 -5.54
N ALA A 122 0.35 7.95 -4.97
CA ALA A 122 -0.83 7.09 -4.97
C ALA A 122 -1.36 6.88 -6.40
N ASP A 123 -1.43 5.63 -6.84
CA ASP A 123 -2.06 5.21 -8.09
C ASP A 123 -3.27 4.33 -7.79
N VAL A 124 -4.43 4.96 -7.68
CA VAL A 124 -5.69 4.28 -7.35
C VAL A 124 -6.12 3.29 -8.44
N ALA A 125 -5.77 3.55 -9.71
CA ALA A 125 -6.08 2.62 -10.78
C ALA A 125 -5.34 1.30 -10.58
N LYS A 126 -4.04 1.34 -10.22
CA LYS A 126 -3.27 0.13 -9.89
C LYS A 126 -3.87 -0.65 -8.71
N ALA A 127 -4.39 0.05 -7.71
CA ALA A 127 -4.97 -0.58 -6.53
C ALA A 127 -6.32 -1.30 -6.80
N LEU A 128 -6.99 -0.99 -7.91
CA LEU A 128 -8.37 -1.43 -8.17
C LEU A 128 -8.55 -2.25 -9.46
N VAL A 129 -7.76 -1.98 -10.49
CA VAL A 129 -7.92 -2.63 -11.79
C VAL A 129 -7.37 -4.05 -11.70
N CYS A 130 -8.26 -5.03 -11.59
CA CYS A 130 -7.93 -6.42 -11.89
C CYS A 130 -7.90 -6.59 -13.42
N THR A 131 -6.75 -6.98 -13.96
CA THR A 131 -6.61 -7.46 -15.34
C THR A 131 -6.52 -8.98 -15.33
N ASP A 132 -6.51 -9.63 -16.48
CA ASP A 132 -6.26 -11.09 -16.51
C ASP A 132 -4.93 -11.44 -15.80
N GLN A 133 -3.93 -10.56 -15.88
CA GLN A 133 -2.59 -10.69 -15.31
C GLN A 133 -2.44 -10.11 -13.90
N ARG A 134 -3.50 -9.62 -13.26
CA ARG A 134 -3.45 -9.01 -11.92
C ARG A 134 -4.65 -9.40 -11.07
N ALA A 135 -4.38 -10.01 -9.93
CA ALA A 135 -5.40 -10.30 -8.92
C ALA A 135 -5.15 -9.49 -7.65
N THR A 136 -6.15 -8.71 -7.22
CA THR A 136 -6.15 -8.00 -5.94
C THR A 136 -7.17 -8.62 -5.00
N VAL A 137 -6.74 -8.99 -3.80
CA VAL A 137 -7.57 -9.58 -2.75
C VAL A 137 -7.61 -8.64 -1.56
N LEU A 138 -8.81 -8.46 -0.99
CA LEU A 138 -9.04 -7.65 0.19
C LEU A 138 -9.38 -8.54 1.39
N GLY A 139 -8.80 -8.21 2.53
CA GLY A 139 -9.09 -8.83 3.82
C GLY A 139 -9.37 -7.75 4.87
N VAL A 140 -10.27 -8.04 5.80
CA VAL A 140 -10.56 -7.19 6.95
C VAL A 140 -10.60 -8.05 8.21
N GLY A 141 -10.30 -7.45 9.36
CA GLY A 141 -10.35 -8.16 10.63
C GLY A 141 -10.14 -7.24 11.82
N LYS A 142 -10.32 -7.81 13.01
CA LYS A 142 -10.01 -7.16 14.29
C LYS A 142 -9.12 -8.11 15.09
N LEU A 143 -8.15 -7.56 15.84
CA LEU A 143 -7.22 -8.34 16.66
C LEU A 143 -7.07 -7.70 18.03
N ASP A 144 -7.09 -8.53 19.07
CA ASP A 144 -6.65 -8.19 20.42
C ASP A 144 -5.12 -8.37 20.58
N ASP A 145 -4.61 -7.97 21.75
CA ASP A 145 -3.19 -8.14 22.09
C ASP A 145 -2.76 -9.61 22.04
N GLY A 146 -1.66 -9.89 21.32
CA GLY A 146 -1.13 -11.23 21.14
C GLY A 146 -1.85 -12.09 20.09
N GLU A 147 -2.92 -11.59 19.47
CA GLU A 147 -3.64 -12.33 18.43
C GLU A 147 -3.01 -12.21 17.04
N GLY A 148 -3.41 -13.11 16.14
CA GLY A 148 -3.08 -12.99 14.74
C GLY A 148 -4.04 -13.76 13.82
N HIS A 149 -4.22 -13.25 12.61
CA HIS A 149 -4.97 -13.90 11.54
C HIS A 149 -4.02 -14.33 10.41
N GLU A 150 -4.27 -15.51 9.85
CA GLU A 150 -3.56 -16.01 8.67
C GLU A 150 -4.44 -15.86 7.44
N PHE A 151 -3.96 -15.10 6.46
CA PHE A 151 -4.58 -14.97 5.15
C PHE A 151 -3.82 -15.85 4.16
N LEU A 152 -4.55 -16.67 3.41
CA LEU A 152 -4.00 -17.57 2.41
C LEU A 152 -4.34 -17.01 1.03
N LEU A 153 -3.32 -16.52 0.32
CA LEU A 153 -3.47 -16.14 -1.09
C LEU A 153 -3.15 -17.37 -1.96
N PRO A 154 -4.12 -17.95 -2.68
CA PRO A 154 -3.85 -19.08 -3.55
C PRO A 154 -2.92 -18.67 -4.70
N LEU A 155 -1.92 -19.49 -4.98
CA LEU A 155 -1.06 -19.29 -6.14
C LEU A 155 -1.78 -19.80 -7.40
N PRO A 156 -1.86 -18.99 -8.47
CA PRO A 156 -2.34 -19.43 -9.76
C PRO A 156 -1.41 -20.52 -10.32
N PRO A 157 -1.89 -21.72 -10.70
CA PRO A 157 -1.06 -22.79 -11.24
C PRO A 157 -0.33 -22.35 -12.51
N SER A 158 -0.91 -21.43 -13.28
CA SER A 158 -0.27 -20.89 -14.48
C SER A 158 1.01 -20.10 -14.17
N LEU A 159 1.27 -19.72 -12.91
CA LEU A 159 2.55 -19.12 -12.51
C LEU A 159 3.69 -20.15 -12.34
N SER A 160 3.39 -21.46 -12.26
CA SER A 160 4.40 -22.49 -11.99
C SER A 160 5.35 -22.68 -13.18
N ALA A 161 4.87 -22.44 -14.41
CA ALA A 161 5.59 -22.71 -15.64
C ALA A 161 6.36 -21.52 -16.22
N ILE A 162 6.30 -20.32 -15.60
CA ILE A 162 6.85 -19.09 -16.19
C ILE A 162 8.09 -18.59 -15.44
N THR A 163 9.08 -18.06 -16.14
CA THR A 163 10.24 -17.37 -15.53
C THR A 163 10.08 -15.85 -15.51
N GLU A 164 8.89 -15.36 -15.83
CA GLU A 164 8.64 -13.94 -15.98
C GLU A 164 8.66 -13.17 -14.66
N LYS A 165 8.86 -11.86 -14.76
CA LYS A 165 8.87 -10.98 -13.60
C LYS A 165 7.49 -10.96 -12.94
N ARG A 166 7.48 -11.30 -11.66
CA ARG A 166 6.32 -11.32 -10.77
C ARG A 166 6.48 -10.22 -9.75
N ARG A 167 5.37 -9.58 -9.40
CA ARG A 167 5.30 -8.58 -8.33
C ARG A 167 4.19 -8.95 -7.36
N LEU A 168 4.53 -8.91 -6.08
CA LEU A 168 3.63 -9.09 -4.96
C LEU A 168 3.62 -7.81 -4.15
N THR A 169 2.48 -7.12 -4.12
CA THR A 169 2.28 -5.93 -3.31
C THR A 169 1.36 -6.27 -2.15
N ILE A 170 1.78 -5.94 -0.92
CA ILE A 170 1.01 -6.20 0.30
C ILE A 170 0.88 -4.90 1.07
N THR A 171 -0.33 -4.56 1.48
CA THR A 171 -0.58 -3.35 2.29
C THR A 171 -1.51 -3.68 3.44
N LEU A 172 -1.02 -3.44 4.65
CA LEU A 172 -1.76 -3.53 5.89
C LEU A 172 -1.93 -2.13 6.45
N ALA A 173 -3.15 -1.73 6.80
CA ALA A 173 -3.40 -0.48 7.50
C ALA A 173 -4.38 -0.66 8.67
N TRP A 174 -4.16 0.11 9.72
CA TRP A 174 -5.02 0.16 10.90
C TRP A 174 -5.08 1.59 11.46
N ILE A 175 -6.01 1.82 12.37
CA ILE A 175 -6.05 3.00 13.23
C ILE A 175 -5.99 2.50 14.66
N THR A 176 -5.22 3.18 15.51
CA THR A 176 -5.03 2.79 16.90
C THR A 176 -5.16 3.99 17.82
N PRO A 177 -5.70 3.81 19.04
CA PRO A 177 -5.62 4.81 20.08
C PRO A 177 -4.18 5.28 20.34
N VAL A 178 -4.05 6.48 20.91
CA VAL A 178 -2.75 7.06 21.25
C VAL A 178 -2.60 7.29 22.74
N ASN A 179 -1.40 7.03 23.26
CA ASN A 179 -0.95 7.40 24.59
C ASN A 179 0.06 8.54 24.48
N SER A 180 -0.40 9.78 24.66
CA SER A 180 0.43 10.98 24.60
C SER A 180 1.50 11.08 25.70
N ARG A 181 1.46 10.21 26.72
CA ARG A 181 2.45 10.16 27.81
C ARG A 181 3.60 9.21 27.52
N HIS A 182 3.54 8.45 26.43
CA HIS A 182 4.56 7.49 26.05
C HIS A 182 5.22 7.88 24.73
N GLN A 183 6.54 7.77 24.62
CA GLN A 183 7.31 8.18 23.43
C GLN A 183 6.89 7.49 22.14
N GLY A 184 6.33 6.27 22.23
CA GLY A 184 5.86 5.51 21.08
C GLY A 184 4.51 5.99 20.53
N TYR A 185 3.74 6.75 21.31
CA TYR A 185 2.38 7.24 21.06
C TYR A 185 1.33 6.19 20.69
N ARG A 186 1.54 5.31 19.71
CA ARG A 186 0.56 4.30 19.27
C ARG A 186 0.37 3.20 20.32
N ILE A 187 -0.88 2.89 20.65
CA ILE A 187 -1.19 1.83 21.63
C ILE A 187 -1.03 0.44 21.02
N ALA A 188 -1.46 0.24 19.77
CA ALA A 188 -1.38 -1.05 19.10
C ALA A 188 -0.43 -1.02 17.89
N HIS A 189 0.40 -2.06 17.82
CA HIS A 189 1.31 -2.32 16.72
C HIS A 189 0.85 -3.59 15.98
N LEU A 190 0.43 -3.42 14.73
CA LEU A 190 0.14 -4.53 13.84
C LEU A 190 1.26 -4.66 12.81
N TRP A 191 1.54 -5.88 12.38
CA TRP A 191 2.50 -6.14 11.32
C TRP A 191 2.17 -7.43 10.59
N PHE A 192 2.72 -7.57 9.39
CA PHE A 192 2.78 -8.86 8.70
C PHE A 192 4.22 -9.21 8.33
N ASN A 193 4.45 -10.49 8.10
CA ASN A 193 5.65 -10.97 7.44
C ASN A 193 5.22 -12.04 6.42
N PRO A 194 5.37 -11.78 5.10
CA PRO A 194 4.91 -12.73 4.10
C PRO A 194 5.90 -13.88 4.02
N LYS A 195 5.41 -15.12 4.23
CA LYS A 195 6.17 -16.32 3.89
C LYS A 195 6.05 -16.52 2.39
N ASN A 196 6.96 -15.89 1.65
CA ASN A 196 6.88 -15.81 0.20
C ASN A 196 8.23 -16.15 -0.45
N ASN A 197 8.26 -17.25 -1.21
CA ASN A 197 9.40 -17.60 -2.05
C ASN A 197 9.23 -17.08 -3.49
N LEU A 198 8.02 -16.68 -3.89
CA LEU A 198 7.68 -16.25 -5.25
C LEU A 198 8.40 -14.96 -5.65
N ALA A 199 8.47 -14.01 -4.71
CA ALA A 199 9.02 -12.68 -4.91
C ALA A 199 9.90 -12.30 -3.69
N PRO A 200 11.15 -12.78 -3.65
CA PRO A 200 11.99 -12.63 -2.46
C PRO A 200 12.60 -11.24 -2.31
N THR A 201 12.64 -10.44 -3.38
CA THR A 201 13.35 -9.15 -3.38
C THR A 201 12.43 -8.01 -2.97
N ARG A 202 12.74 -7.39 -1.82
CA ARG A 202 12.03 -6.21 -1.31
C ARG A 202 12.44 -4.95 -2.08
N MET A 203 11.48 -4.34 -2.75
CA MET A 203 11.63 -3.13 -3.53
C MET A 203 11.29 -1.90 -2.68
N GLU A 204 11.70 -0.73 -3.16
CA GLU A 204 11.25 0.57 -2.61
C GLU A 204 11.54 0.75 -1.10
N ALA A 205 10.51 1.05 -0.29
CA ALA A 205 10.65 1.39 1.12
C ALA A 205 11.39 0.32 1.94
N ASP A 206 12.17 0.78 2.92
CA ASP A 206 12.93 -0.15 3.78
C ASP A 206 12.01 -0.98 4.67
N HIS A 207 12.22 -2.29 4.68
CA HIS A 207 11.41 -3.27 5.42
C HIS A 207 11.29 -3.04 6.93
N ARG A 208 12.23 -2.34 7.56
CA ARG A 208 12.13 -1.97 8.98
C ARG A 208 11.41 -0.64 9.15
N ALA A 209 11.59 0.28 8.20
CA ALA A 209 10.91 1.57 8.21
C ALA A 209 9.39 1.43 8.07
N VAL A 210 8.93 0.50 7.23
CA VAL A 210 7.49 0.28 6.98
C VAL A 210 6.71 -0.22 8.20
N GLN A 211 7.39 -0.75 9.22
CA GLN A 211 6.76 -1.18 10.48
C GLN A 211 6.69 -0.07 11.55
N ARG A 212 7.20 1.14 11.26
CA ARG A 212 7.19 2.24 12.24
C ARG A 212 5.88 3.03 12.26
N GLY A 213 5.01 2.82 11.27
CA GLY A 213 3.75 3.54 11.15
C GLY A 213 2.54 2.71 11.57
N THR A 214 1.36 3.17 11.14
CA THR A 214 0.08 2.42 11.19
C THR A 214 -0.36 1.96 9.79
N VAL A 215 0.62 1.88 8.89
CA VAL A 215 0.54 1.31 7.54
C VAL A 215 1.85 0.61 7.29
N GLN A 216 1.80 -0.68 6.97
CA GLN A 216 2.91 -1.45 6.43
C GLN A 216 2.61 -1.73 4.96
N HIS A 217 3.40 -1.18 4.04
CA HIS A 217 3.29 -1.42 2.61
C HIS A 217 4.59 -1.99 2.08
N GLU A 218 4.53 -3.15 1.44
CA GLU A 218 5.69 -3.84 0.89
C GLU A 218 5.45 -4.21 -0.57
N VAL A 219 6.42 -3.86 -1.41
CA VAL A 219 6.51 -4.31 -2.79
C VAL A 219 7.63 -5.33 -2.89
N LEU A 220 7.30 -6.50 -3.43
CA LEU A 220 8.19 -7.63 -3.55
C LEU A 220 8.25 -8.04 -5.03
N GLU A 221 9.45 -8.30 -5.54
CA GLU A 221 9.65 -8.77 -6.91
C GLU A 221 10.47 -10.06 -6.97
N GLY A 222 10.22 -10.86 -8.01
CA GLY A 222 10.96 -12.07 -8.32
C GLY A 222 10.87 -12.40 -9.81
N ALA A 223 11.94 -12.94 -10.37
CA ALA A 223 12.00 -13.38 -11.77
C ALA A 223 12.64 -14.77 -11.91
N LYS A 224 12.82 -15.49 -10.79
CA LYS A 224 13.32 -16.86 -10.82
C LYS A 224 12.12 -17.80 -10.90
N ALA A 225 12.29 -18.93 -11.60
CA ALA A 225 11.38 -20.04 -11.44
C ALA A 225 11.33 -20.43 -9.97
N VAL A 226 10.12 -20.64 -9.47
CA VAL A 226 9.87 -21.10 -8.10
C VAL A 226 9.02 -22.33 -8.26
N ASP A 227 9.54 -23.46 -7.80
CA ASP A 227 8.77 -24.70 -7.76
C ASP A 227 7.71 -24.54 -6.66
N PHE A 228 6.45 -24.52 -7.07
CA PHE A 228 5.30 -24.59 -6.20
C PHE A 228 4.26 -25.52 -6.84
N GLN A 229 3.51 -26.25 -6.04
CA GLN A 229 2.51 -27.22 -6.48
C GLN A 229 1.15 -26.56 -6.64
N ASP A 230 0.27 -27.14 -7.46
CA ASP A 230 -1.13 -26.69 -7.51
C ASP A 230 -1.78 -26.86 -6.13
N GLY A 231 -2.39 -25.79 -5.63
CA GLY A 231 -2.89 -25.69 -4.26
C GLY A 231 -1.98 -24.95 -3.28
N ASP A 232 -0.75 -24.61 -3.67
CA ASP A 232 0.13 -23.81 -2.82
C ASP A 232 -0.44 -22.40 -2.59
N THR A 233 -0.13 -21.84 -1.42
CA THR A 233 -0.62 -20.52 -1.00
C THR A 233 0.53 -19.69 -0.45
N ILE A 234 0.43 -18.37 -0.60
CA ILE A 234 1.25 -17.42 0.15
C ILE A 234 0.52 -17.12 1.46
N THR A 235 1.12 -17.52 2.58
CA THR A 235 0.60 -17.21 3.90
C THR A 235 1.06 -15.83 4.35
N ILE A 236 0.08 -14.97 4.64
CA ILE A 236 0.28 -13.63 5.18
C ILE A 236 -0.33 -13.61 6.58
N LYS A 237 0.53 -13.75 7.59
CA LYS A 237 0.11 -13.65 8.99
C LYS A 237 0.13 -12.19 9.43
N VAL A 238 -1.04 -11.66 9.77
CA VAL A 238 -1.19 -10.36 10.43
C VAL A 238 -1.19 -10.61 11.94
N SER A 239 -0.29 -9.96 12.67
CA SER A 239 -0.16 -10.09 14.12
C SER A 239 -0.37 -8.75 14.81
N CYS A 240 -0.88 -8.78 16.03
CA CYS A 240 -1.10 -7.62 16.88
C CYS A 240 -0.35 -7.75 18.20
N ARG A 241 0.17 -6.62 18.69
CA ARG A 241 0.66 -6.49 20.06
C ARG A 241 0.39 -5.10 20.62
N ALA A 242 0.23 -5.02 21.93
CA ALA A 242 0.32 -3.78 22.69
C ALA A 242 1.72 -3.16 22.56
N ASP A 243 1.79 -1.83 22.52
CA ASP A 243 3.03 -1.05 22.38
C ASP A 243 3.08 0.06 23.45
N ALA A 244 2.40 1.19 23.22
CA ALA A 244 2.39 2.31 24.17
C ALA A 244 1.27 2.23 25.23
N GLY A 245 0.84 1.04 25.62
CA GLY A 245 -0.22 0.81 26.61
C GLY A 245 -1.13 -0.35 26.23
N ASP A 246 -2.08 -0.66 27.11
CA ASP A 246 -3.04 -1.75 26.91
C ASP A 246 -4.00 -1.43 25.76
N ILE A 247 -4.32 -2.44 24.96
CA ILE A 247 -5.31 -2.34 23.89
C ILE A 247 -6.71 -2.34 24.52
N PRO A 248 -7.47 -1.23 24.44
CA PRO A 248 -8.76 -1.12 25.12
C PRO A 248 -9.89 -1.89 24.41
N GLU A 249 -9.76 -2.08 23.10
CA GLU A 249 -10.69 -2.82 22.25
C GLU A 249 -9.96 -3.42 21.03
N PRO A 250 -10.48 -4.51 20.44
CA PRO A 250 -9.87 -5.14 19.28
C PRO A 250 -9.62 -4.15 18.13
N ILE A 251 -8.41 -4.15 17.59
CA ILE A 251 -7.98 -3.18 16.59
C ILE A 251 -8.40 -3.63 15.19
N ARG A 252 -9.29 -2.85 14.58
CA ARG A 252 -9.69 -3.05 13.19
C ARG A 252 -8.54 -2.76 12.24
N TYR A 253 -8.36 -3.62 11.25
CA TYR A 253 -7.40 -3.45 10.17
C TYR A 253 -7.99 -3.87 8.83
N SER A 254 -7.31 -3.44 7.77
CA SER A 254 -7.54 -3.89 6.40
C SER A 254 -6.22 -4.34 5.77
N LEU A 255 -6.30 -5.38 4.95
CA LEU A 255 -5.22 -5.95 4.17
C LEU A 255 -5.61 -5.93 2.69
N ALA A 256 -4.71 -5.44 1.84
CA ALA A 256 -4.81 -5.59 0.39
C ALA A 256 -3.57 -6.32 -0.13
N VAL A 257 -3.78 -7.29 -1.00
CA VAL A 257 -2.73 -8.13 -1.57
C VAL A 257 -2.93 -8.19 -3.07
N THR A 258 -1.95 -7.73 -3.83
CA THR A 258 -1.94 -7.81 -5.29
C THR A 258 -0.83 -8.72 -5.76
N LEU A 259 -1.19 -9.69 -6.58
CA LEU A 259 -0.26 -10.52 -7.34
C LEU A 259 -0.39 -10.19 -8.81
N GLU A 260 0.73 -9.87 -9.46
CA GLU A 260 0.78 -9.52 -10.87
C GLU A 260 2.02 -10.07 -11.57
N VAL A 261 1.88 -10.27 -12.88
CA VAL A 261 2.98 -10.56 -13.82
C VAL A 261 3.11 -9.43 -14.84
N ALA A 262 4.20 -9.43 -15.60
CA ALA A 262 4.38 -8.46 -16.67
C ALA A 262 3.19 -8.44 -17.65
N GLU A 263 2.81 -7.24 -18.10
CA GLU A 263 1.73 -7.05 -19.07
C GLU A 263 2.08 -7.69 -20.43
N GLY A 264 1.07 -8.16 -21.15
CA GLY A 264 1.23 -8.83 -22.45
C GLY A 264 1.42 -10.34 -22.37
N ILE A 265 1.38 -10.93 -21.18
CA ILE A 265 1.37 -12.38 -20.96
C ILE A 265 -0.08 -12.85 -20.85
N ASP A 266 -0.50 -13.79 -21.69
CA ASP A 266 -1.85 -14.37 -21.67
C ASP A 266 -1.99 -15.43 -20.57
N ILE A 267 -2.16 -14.98 -19.33
CA ILE A 267 -2.35 -15.84 -18.15
C ILE A 267 -3.57 -15.37 -17.36
N PRO A 268 -4.51 -16.26 -17.03
CA PRO A 268 -5.75 -15.91 -16.33
C PRO A 268 -5.57 -15.85 -14.80
N ILE A 269 -4.58 -15.10 -14.29
CA ILE A 269 -4.28 -14.95 -12.85
C ILE A 269 -5.54 -14.57 -12.07
N TYR A 270 -6.29 -13.58 -12.55
CA TYR A 270 -7.49 -13.12 -11.87
C TYR A 270 -8.54 -14.22 -11.71
N GLN A 271 -8.86 -14.93 -12.79
CA GLN A 271 -9.86 -16.01 -12.77
C GLN A 271 -9.40 -17.15 -11.84
N GLU A 272 -8.14 -17.57 -11.96
CA GLU A 272 -7.57 -18.66 -11.17
C GLU A 272 -7.55 -18.38 -9.66
N VAL A 273 -7.26 -17.14 -9.26
CA VAL A 273 -7.31 -16.71 -7.86
C VAL A 273 -8.76 -16.61 -7.37
N ARG A 274 -9.63 -15.98 -8.17
CA ARG A 274 -11.04 -15.77 -7.82
C ARG A 274 -11.78 -17.09 -7.61
N ASP A 275 -11.59 -18.04 -8.50
CA ASP A 275 -12.31 -19.32 -8.46
C ASP A 275 -11.87 -20.16 -7.26
N ARG A 276 -10.59 -20.10 -6.87
CA ARG A 276 -10.08 -20.76 -5.65
C ARG A 276 -10.57 -20.12 -4.36
N LEU A 277 -10.69 -18.80 -4.30
CA LEU A 277 -11.23 -18.10 -3.13
C LEU A 277 -12.72 -18.38 -2.89
N ARG A 278 -13.49 -18.74 -3.93
CA ARG A 278 -14.90 -19.11 -3.81
C ARG A 278 -15.11 -20.52 -3.24
N VAL A 279 -14.10 -21.39 -3.31
CA VAL A 279 -14.12 -22.71 -2.71
C VAL A 279 -13.66 -22.56 -1.25
N PRO A 280 -14.52 -22.79 -0.24
CA PRO A 280 -14.13 -22.62 1.15
C PRO A 280 -12.98 -23.57 1.49
N VAL A 281 -11.82 -23.01 1.84
CA VAL A 281 -10.73 -23.81 2.42
C VAL A 281 -11.08 -24.01 3.90
N PRO A 282 -11.26 -25.25 4.39
CA PRO A 282 -11.54 -25.49 5.79
C PRO A 282 -10.34 -25.06 6.64
N VAL A 283 -10.53 -24.01 7.45
CA VAL A 283 -9.54 -23.58 8.45
C VAL A 283 -9.60 -24.55 9.62
N GLN A 284 -8.56 -25.37 9.80
CA GLN A 284 -8.41 -26.15 11.02
C GLN A 284 -8.06 -25.20 12.17
N SER A 285 -9.01 -25.02 13.09
CA SER A 285 -8.80 -24.30 14.34
C SER A 285 -7.67 -24.98 15.12
N GLY A 286 -6.50 -24.36 15.17
CA GLY A 286 -5.40 -24.80 16.03
C GLY A 286 -5.84 -24.73 17.49
N GLY A 287 -6.05 -25.90 18.10
CA GLY A 287 -6.41 -26.03 19.50
C GLY A 287 -5.33 -25.44 20.39
N ARG A 288 -5.76 -24.67 21.40
CA ARG A 288 -4.92 -24.29 22.54
C ARG A 288 -4.50 -25.56 23.28
N VAL A 289 -3.20 -25.72 23.48
CA VAL A 289 -2.61 -26.54 24.55
C VAL A 289 -2.04 -25.57 25.57
#